data_AF-A0AAN0NC71-F1
#
_entry.id   AF-A0AAN0NC71-F1
#
_cell.length_a   1.000
_cell.length_b   1.000
_cell.length_c   1.000
_cell.angle_alpha   90.00
_cell.angle_beta   90.00
_cell.angle_gamma   90.00
#
_symmetry.space_group_name_H-M   'P 1'
#
loop_
_entity.id
_entity.type
_entity.pdbx_description
1 polymer ?
#
loop_
_entity_poly.entity_id
_entity_poly.type
_entity_poly.pdbx_seq_one_letter_code
_entity_poly.pdbx_strand_id
1 'polypeptide(L)'
;MTQIEELSKREEYISIEHIQDLIERELLRQNFTDVYESFASYRNRRNESRKIFISKQHKFLKAIEKLNQKEAIDNDDKRENANVDGNSPMGMMLQFGSTISKEFAKAYQMDEDFYEAHDSGQIHIHDMDFLPMGTTTCNQINLEQLFENGFSTGHGHLRSPRDIMSYTALLCYCDSIKPKRSTWWTKYSCL
;
A
#
# COMPACT_ATOMS: atom_id res chain seq x y z
N MET A 1 -34.43 -15.83 14.37
CA MET A 1 -34.54 -14.67 15.27
C MET A 1 -34.69 -15.07 16.74
N THR A 2 -35.60 -15.98 17.10
CA THR A 2 -35.87 -16.37 18.50
C THR A 2 -34.68 -16.91 19.28
N GLN A 3 -33.79 -17.69 18.66
CA GLN A 3 -32.62 -18.27 19.35
C GLN A 3 -31.58 -17.23 19.77
N ILE A 4 -31.34 -16.18 18.96
CA ILE A 4 -30.36 -15.13 19.26
C ILE A 4 -30.88 -14.23 20.39
N GLU A 5 -32.18 -13.94 20.40
CA GLU A 5 -32.84 -13.17 21.46
C GLU A 5 -32.92 -13.92 22.80
N GLU A 6 -33.02 -15.25 22.76
CA GLU A 6 -32.93 -16.08 23.98
C GLU A 6 -31.49 -16.18 24.50
N LEU A 7 -30.51 -16.32 23.62
CA LEU A 7 -29.09 -16.35 23.98
C LEU A 7 -28.63 -15.00 24.55
N SER A 8 -29.10 -13.87 23.98
CA SER A 8 -28.74 -12.52 24.48
C SER A 8 -29.33 -12.20 25.85
N LYS A 9 -30.33 -12.96 26.30
CA LYS A 9 -30.90 -12.86 27.65
C LYS A 9 -30.13 -13.69 28.68
N ARG A 10 -29.33 -14.67 28.23
CA ARG A 10 -28.59 -15.60 29.10
C ARG A 10 -27.10 -15.27 29.19
N GLU A 11 -26.50 -14.76 28.12
CA GLU A 11 -25.10 -14.37 28.07
C GLU A 11 -24.97 -12.87 27.81
N GLU A 12 -24.10 -12.20 28.58
CA GLU A 12 -23.83 -10.77 28.46
C GLU A 12 -23.03 -10.44 27.18
N TYR A 13 -22.27 -11.42 26.65
CA TYR A 13 -21.48 -11.28 25.43
C TYR A 13 -21.56 -12.53 24.56
N ILE A 14 -22.03 -12.37 23.33
CA ILE A 14 -22.07 -13.45 22.33
C ILE A 14 -20.96 -13.21 21.31
N SER A 15 -20.11 -14.22 21.10
CA SER A 15 -19.03 -14.12 20.10
C SER A 15 -19.60 -14.15 18.67
N ILE A 16 -18.95 -13.41 17.76
CA ILE A 16 -19.34 -13.37 16.34
C ILE A 16 -19.31 -14.76 15.71
N GLU A 17 -18.34 -15.60 16.08
CA GLU A 17 -18.24 -16.98 15.58
C GLU A 17 -19.45 -17.82 16.00
N HIS A 18 -19.94 -17.64 17.24
CA HIS A 18 -21.15 -18.33 17.72
C HIS A 18 -22.40 -17.92 16.92
N ILE A 19 -22.51 -16.63 16.57
CA ILE A 19 -23.60 -16.12 15.73
C ILE A 19 -23.51 -16.74 14.32
N GLN A 20 -22.30 -16.82 13.75
CA GLN A 20 -22.08 -17.44 12.44
C GLN A 20 -22.45 -18.94 12.45
N ASP A 21 -22.11 -19.67 13.51
CA ASP A 21 -22.48 -21.08 13.69
C ASP A 21 -24.00 -21.29 13.80
N LEU A 22 -24.73 -20.32 14.37
CA LEU A 22 -26.19 -20.35 14.42
C LEU A 22 -26.80 -20.10 13.03
N ILE A 23 -26.24 -19.16 12.27
CA ILE A 23 -26.67 -18.88 10.89
C ILE A 23 -26.49 -20.11 10.01
N GLU A 24 -25.31 -20.75 10.04
CA GLU A 24 -25.04 -21.96 9.26
C GLU A 24 -25.99 -23.12 9.62
N ARG A 25 -26.23 -23.35 10.92
CA ARG A 25 -27.16 -24.38 11.39
C ARG A 25 -28.59 -24.12 10.92
N GLU A 26 -29.05 -22.88 10.98
CA GLU A 26 -30.42 -22.55 10.57
C GLU A 26 -30.59 -22.62 9.04
N LEU A 27 -29.58 -22.22 8.26
CA LEU A 27 -29.57 -22.36 6.80
C LEU A 27 -29.65 -23.84 6.37
N LEU A 28 -28.91 -24.72 7.05
CA LEU A 28 -29.00 -26.16 6.82
C LEU A 28 -30.36 -26.73 7.26
N ARG A 29 -30.90 -26.29 8.41
CA ARG A 29 -32.20 -26.74 8.92
C ARG A 29 -33.36 -26.38 7.98
N GLN A 30 -33.29 -25.22 7.34
CA GLN A 30 -34.29 -24.77 6.37
C GLN A 30 -33.98 -25.23 4.94
N ASN A 31 -32.93 -26.03 4.73
CA ASN A 31 -32.54 -26.62 3.46
C ASN A 31 -32.11 -25.59 2.38
N PHE A 32 -31.59 -24.43 2.79
CA PHE A 32 -31.01 -23.41 1.91
C PHE A 32 -29.52 -23.68 1.65
N THR A 33 -29.23 -24.75 0.91
CA THR A 33 -27.86 -25.26 0.70
C THR A 33 -26.98 -24.28 -0.09
N ASP A 34 -27.55 -23.59 -1.08
CA ASP A 34 -26.87 -22.60 -1.92
C ASP A 34 -26.39 -21.36 -1.12
N VAL A 35 -27.26 -20.86 -0.24
CA VAL A 35 -26.95 -19.74 0.65
C VAL A 35 -25.94 -20.17 1.72
N TYR A 36 -26.10 -21.38 2.26
CA TYR A 36 -25.15 -21.97 3.20
C TYR A 36 -23.73 -22.05 2.61
N GLU A 37 -23.57 -22.64 1.42
CA GLU A 37 -22.27 -22.77 0.76
C GLU A 37 -21.61 -21.40 0.51
N SER A 38 -22.40 -20.43 0.03
CA SER A 38 -21.94 -19.06 -0.20
C SER A 38 -21.48 -18.38 1.09
N PHE A 39 -22.24 -18.54 2.18
CA PHE A 39 -21.93 -17.99 3.48
C PHE A 39 -20.70 -18.65 4.11
N ALA A 40 -20.62 -19.98 4.10
CA ALA A 40 -19.51 -20.76 4.64
C ALA A 40 -18.20 -20.45 3.88
N SER A 41 -18.25 -20.36 2.55
CA SER A 41 -17.12 -19.96 1.71
C SER A 41 -16.64 -18.54 2.04
N TYR A 42 -17.57 -17.59 2.18
CA TYR A 42 -17.25 -16.22 2.58
C TYR A 42 -16.59 -16.15 3.97
N ARG A 43 -17.15 -16.88 4.96
CA ARG A 43 -16.60 -16.96 6.33
C ARG A 43 -15.19 -17.54 6.32
N ASN A 44 -14.96 -18.62 5.60
CA ASN A 44 -13.66 -19.26 5.49
C ASN A 44 -12.62 -18.30 4.88
N ARG A 45 -12.95 -17.65 3.76
CA ARG A 45 -12.07 -16.65 3.13
C ARG A 45 -11.75 -15.48 4.07
N ARG A 46 -12.71 -15.02 4.87
CA ARG A 46 -12.52 -13.98 5.91
C ARG A 46 -11.62 -14.46 7.04
N ASN A 47 -11.75 -15.72 7.47
CA ASN A 47 -10.92 -16.29 8.52
C ASN A 47 -9.48 -16.47 8.08
N GLU A 48 -9.25 -16.96 6.87
CA GLU A 48 -7.91 -17.05 6.28
C GLU A 48 -7.29 -15.65 6.11
N SER A 49 -8.05 -14.69 5.60
CA SER A 49 -7.62 -13.28 5.54
C SER A 49 -7.25 -12.73 6.93
N ARG A 50 -8.01 -13.04 7.99
CA ARG A 50 -7.71 -12.62 9.37
C ARG A 50 -6.46 -13.31 9.94
N LYS A 51 -6.26 -14.61 9.70
CA LYS A 51 -5.04 -15.33 10.12
C LYS A 51 -3.79 -14.78 9.44
N ILE A 52 -3.89 -14.55 8.13
CA ILE A 52 -2.85 -13.91 7.34
C ILE A 52 -2.60 -12.49 7.86
N PHE A 53 -3.65 -11.73 8.16
CA PHE A 53 -3.53 -10.38 8.71
C PHE A 53 -2.85 -10.36 10.07
N ILE A 54 -3.23 -11.23 11.01
CA ILE A 54 -2.64 -11.29 12.36
C ILE A 54 -1.16 -11.71 12.31
N SER A 55 -0.83 -12.73 11.50
CA SER A 55 0.56 -13.19 11.34
C SER A 55 1.43 -12.15 10.63
N LYS A 56 0.91 -11.47 9.60
CA LYS A 56 1.60 -10.35 8.93
C LYS A 56 1.69 -9.12 9.83
N GLN A 57 0.71 -8.83 10.68
CA GLN A 57 0.73 -7.72 11.64
C GLN A 57 1.84 -7.92 12.69
N HIS A 58 2.09 -9.16 13.14
CA HIS A 58 3.21 -9.45 14.02
C HIS A 58 4.57 -9.25 13.34
N LYS A 59 4.72 -9.68 12.07
CA LYS A 59 5.95 -9.41 11.28
C LYS A 59 6.14 -7.91 11.03
N PHE A 60 5.06 -7.20 10.72
CA PHE A 60 5.02 -5.75 10.51
C PHE A 60 5.39 -4.96 11.76
N LEU A 61 4.77 -5.27 12.90
CA LEU A 61 5.10 -4.63 14.18
C LEU A 61 6.55 -4.89 14.57
N LYS A 62 7.05 -6.10 14.35
CA LYS A 62 8.46 -6.45 14.56
C LYS A 62 9.41 -5.69 13.63
N ALA A 63 9.01 -5.46 12.37
CA ALA A 63 9.79 -4.66 11.43
C ALA A 63 9.85 -3.18 11.87
N ILE A 64 8.73 -2.61 12.29
CA ILE A 64 8.65 -1.24 12.84
C ILE A 64 9.46 -1.10 14.14
N GLU A 65 9.37 -2.10 15.03
CA GLU A 65 10.14 -2.13 16.28
C GLU A 65 11.65 -2.18 16.01
N LYS A 66 12.07 -3.01 15.05
CA LYS A 66 13.48 -3.11 14.59
C LYS A 66 13.99 -1.78 14.03
N LEU A 67 13.14 -1.01 13.35
CA LEU A 67 13.48 0.34 12.86
C LEU A 67 13.65 1.35 14.00
N ASN A 68 12.85 1.26 15.07
CA ASN A 68 12.92 2.18 16.21
C ASN A 68 14.06 1.90 17.19
N GLN A 69 14.44 0.63 17.40
CA GLN A 69 15.33 0.25 18.51
C GLN A 69 16.83 0.27 18.21
N LYS A 70 17.26 0.28 16.94
CA LYS A 70 18.69 0.21 16.57
C LYS A 70 19.18 1.48 15.89
N GLU A 71 20.34 2.01 16.29
CA GLU A 71 21.04 3.06 15.53
C GLU A 71 21.34 2.57 14.10
N ALA A 72 21.34 3.45 13.07
CA ALA A 72 21.59 3.04 11.67
C ALA A 72 23.00 2.47 11.39
N ILE A 73 23.86 2.42 12.40
CA ILE A 73 25.15 1.73 12.32
C ILE A 73 24.95 0.21 12.32
N ASP A 74 23.88 -0.29 12.94
CA ASP A 74 23.65 -1.71 13.22
C ASP A 74 22.49 -2.33 12.41
N ASN A 75 21.97 -1.59 11.42
CA ASN A 75 20.79 -1.97 10.65
C ASN A 75 20.95 -1.59 9.17
N ASP A 76 21.27 -2.56 8.32
CA ASP A 76 21.38 -2.37 6.87
C ASP A 76 20.07 -1.85 6.26
N ASP A 77 18.92 -2.18 6.87
CA ASP A 77 17.61 -1.66 6.46
C ASP A 77 17.56 -0.12 6.50
N LYS A 78 18.35 0.53 7.38
CA LYS A 78 18.44 2.00 7.45
C LYS A 78 19.40 2.62 6.43
N ARG A 79 20.08 1.79 5.63
CA ARG A 79 21.06 2.18 4.60
C ARG A 79 20.66 1.75 3.19
N GLU A 80 19.40 1.36 3.00
CA GLU A 80 18.89 0.95 1.68
C GLU A 80 19.11 2.02 0.61
N ASN A 81 18.96 3.29 0.98
CA ASN A 81 19.26 4.42 0.11
C ASN A 81 20.52 5.16 0.59
N ALA A 82 21.61 5.02 -0.16
CA ALA A 82 22.89 5.67 0.16
C ALA A 82 22.83 7.21 0.19
N ASN A 83 21.79 7.82 -0.42
CA ASN A 83 21.61 9.26 -0.47
C ASN A 83 20.72 9.79 0.67
N VAL A 84 20.17 8.92 1.52
CA VAL A 84 19.29 9.30 2.63
C VAL A 84 19.96 8.99 3.95
N ASP A 85 20.07 9.98 4.83
CA ASP A 85 20.48 9.75 6.21
C ASP A 85 19.31 9.10 6.99
N GLY A 86 19.39 7.77 7.16
CA GLY A 86 18.40 6.98 7.89
C GLY A 86 18.29 7.30 9.39
N ASN A 87 19.19 8.11 9.95
CA ASN A 87 19.07 8.63 11.32
C ASN A 87 18.35 10.00 11.39
N SER A 88 18.18 10.68 10.26
CA SER A 88 17.42 11.92 10.23
C SER A 88 15.92 11.64 10.45
N PRO A 89 15.15 12.56 11.07
CA PRO A 89 13.71 12.38 11.25
C PRO A 89 12.97 12.11 9.94
N MET A 90 13.39 12.78 8.85
CA MET A 90 12.83 12.57 7.52
C MET A 90 13.20 11.21 6.95
N GLY A 91 14.47 10.79 7.08
CA GLY A 91 14.93 9.47 6.64
C GLY A 91 14.22 8.33 7.37
N MET A 92 14.00 8.46 8.68
CA MET A 92 13.26 7.47 9.45
C MET A 92 11.78 7.40 9.01
N MET A 93 11.15 8.54 8.73
CA MET A 93 9.78 8.59 8.20
C MET A 93 9.68 7.92 6.82
N LEU A 94 10.65 8.16 5.93
CA LEU A 94 10.73 7.51 4.62
C LEU A 94 10.92 6.00 4.76
N GLN A 95 11.75 5.55 5.70
CA GLN A 95 11.97 4.12 5.94
C GLN A 95 10.71 3.41 6.44
N PHE A 96 9.95 4.06 7.32
CA PHE A 96 8.62 3.55 7.70
C PHE A 96 7.71 3.43 6.49
N GLY A 97 7.59 4.50 5.70
CA GLY A 97 6.78 4.48 4.49
C GLY A 97 7.17 3.36 3.52
N SER A 98 8.47 3.20 3.26
CA SER A 98 9.01 2.18 2.37
C SER A 98 8.71 0.76 2.87
N THR A 99 8.99 0.49 4.15
CA THR A 99 8.74 -0.83 4.77
C THR A 99 7.26 -1.18 4.75
N ILE A 100 6.39 -0.23 5.12
CA ILE A 100 4.94 -0.43 5.10
C ILE A 100 4.46 -0.74 3.68
N SER A 101 4.97 0.01 2.69
CA SER A 101 4.55 -0.12 1.31
C SER A 101 5.00 -1.45 0.69
N LYS A 102 6.22 -1.91 0.97
CA LYS A 102 6.72 -3.24 0.53
C LYS A 102 5.86 -4.37 1.07
N GLU A 103 5.61 -4.38 2.37
CA GLU A 103 4.79 -5.44 2.99
C GLU A 103 3.35 -5.41 2.46
N PHE A 104 2.81 -4.22 2.18
CA PHE A 104 1.51 -4.07 1.54
C PHE A 104 1.50 -4.62 0.11
N ALA A 105 2.53 -4.31 -0.70
CA ALA A 105 2.67 -4.81 -2.07
C ALA A 105 2.71 -6.34 -2.10
N LYS A 106 3.56 -6.95 -1.27
CA LYS A 106 3.66 -8.41 -1.14
C LYS A 106 2.35 -9.05 -0.69
N ALA A 107 1.62 -8.39 0.20
CA ALA A 107 0.41 -8.98 0.78
C ALA A 107 -0.82 -8.91 -0.13
N TYR A 108 -0.92 -7.91 -1.00
CA TYR A 108 -2.16 -7.62 -1.72
C TYR A 108 -2.01 -7.38 -3.24
N GLN A 109 -0.80 -7.18 -3.75
CA GLN A 109 -0.58 -6.80 -5.15
C GLN A 109 0.33 -7.75 -5.93
N MET A 110 1.01 -8.67 -5.25
CA MET A 110 1.96 -9.60 -5.86
C MET A 110 1.53 -11.04 -5.62
N ASP A 111 1.74 -11.89 -6.63
CA ASP A 111 1.59 -13.34 -6.45
C ASP A 111 2.73 -13.88 -5.59
N GLU A 112 2.45 -15.01 -4.94
CA GLU A 112 3.34 -15.63 -3.95
C GLU A 112 4.70 -16.00 -4.53
N ASP A 113 4.69 -16.63 -5.70
CA ASP A 113 5.91 -17.04 -6.41
C ASP A 113 6.90 -15.89 -6.63
N PHE A 114 6.41 -14.68 -6.91
CA PHE A 114 7.28 -13.53 -7.19
C PHE A 114 7.87 -12.93 -5.92
N TYR A 115 7.09 -12.78 -4.84
CA TYR A 115 7.66 -12.22 -3.62
C TYR A 115 8.59 -13.22 -2.92
N GLU A 116 8.32 -14.52 -3.00
CA GLU A 116 9.23 -15.55 -2.47
C GLU A 116 10.54 -15.62 -3.27
N ALA A 117 10.48 -15.54 -4.60
CA ALA A 117 11.67 -15.44 -5.44
C ALA A 117 12.48 -14.17 -5.14
N HIS A 118 11.81 -13.06 -4.79
CA HIS A 118 12.48 -11.83 -4.36
C HIS A 118 13.16 -11.98 -2.99
N ASP A 119 12.44 -12.51 -2.00
CA ASP A 119 12.95 -12.66 -0.62
C ASP A 119 14.06 -13.72 -0.52
N SER A 120 14.05 -14.73 -1.39
CA SER A 120 15.12 -15.72 -1.52
C SER A 120 16.32 -15.22 -2.35
N GLY A 121 16.23 -14.03 -2.94
CA GLY A 121 17.30 -13.42 -3.74
C GLY A 121 17.48 -13.99 -5.15
N GLN A 122 16.51 -14.78 -5.64
CA GLN A 122 16.53 -15.30 -7.01
C GLN A 122 16.24 -14.20 -8.03
N ILE A 123 15.36 -13.26 -7.67
CA ILE A 123 15.06 -12.06 -8.47
C ILE A 123 15.15 -10.81 -7.61
N HIS A 124 15.40 -9.67 -8.24
CA HIS A 124 15.35 -8.38 -7.56
C HIS A 124 14.30 -7.49 -8.21
N ILE A 125 13.27 -7.14 -7.44
CA ILE A 125 12.18 -6.28 -7.90
C ILE A 125 12.52 -4.86 -7.47
N HIS A 126 12.85 -4.03 -8.46
CA HIS A 126 13.21 -2.63 -8.25
C HIS A 126 12.02 -1.81 -7.78
N ASP A 127 12.28 -0.86 -6.87
CA ASP A 127 11.30 0.14 -6.37
C ASP A 127 9.98 -0.49 -5.87
N MET A 128 10.07 -1.66 -5.21
CA MET A 128 8.91 -2.42 -4.73
C MET A 128 8.04 -1.63 -3.73
N ASP A 129 8.63 -0.73 -2.95
CA ASP A 129 7.94 0.22 -2.08
C ASP A 129 7.09 1.26 -2.85
N PHE A 130 7.34 1.47 -4.12
CA PHE A 130 6.57 2.40 -4.94
C PHE A 130 5.43 1.73 -5.72
N LEU A 131 5.41 0.40 -5.80
CA LEU A 131 4.36 -0.37 -6.49
C LEU A 131 2.94 -0.01 -6.04
N PRO A 132 2.64 0.08 -4.72
CA PRO A 132 1.28 0.41 -4.27
C PRO A 132 0.82 1.81 -4.66
N MET A 133 1.76 2.72 -4.88
CA MET A 133 1.48 4.10 -5.28
C MET A 133 1.22 4.22 -6.79
N GLY A 134 1.50 3.18 -7.57
CA GLY A 134 1.35 3.17 -9.01
C GLY A 134 2.20 4.21 -9.72
N THR A 135 3.33 4.60 -9.13
CA THR A 135 4.27 5.56 -9.71
C THR A 135 5.12 4.90 -10.80
N THR A 136 5.69 5.72 -11.68
CA THR A 136 6.69 5.27 -12.66
C THR A 136 8.08 5.52 -12.08
N THR A 137 9.06 4.71 -12.48
CA THR A 137 10.44 4.83 -11.98
C THR A 137 11.13 6.06 -12.55
N CYS A 138 11.18 6.17 -13.87
CA CYS A 138 11.79 7.29 -14.59
C CYS A 138 10.84 7.88 -15.65
N ASN A 139 10.95 9.19 -15.86
CA ASN A 139 10.26 9.90 -16.94
C ASN A 139 11.17 11.02 -17.47
N GLN A 140 11.16 11.22 -18.78
CA GLN A 140 11.81 12.37 -19.42
C GLN A 140 10.82 13.53 -19.49
N ILE A 141 11.20 14.68 -18.93
CA ILE A 141 10.34 15.88 -18.93
C ILE A 141 10.53 16.60 -20.27
N ASN A 142 9.42 16.87 -20.97
CA ASN A 142 9.45 17.70 -22.17
C ASN A 142 9.62 19.18 -21.77
N LEU A 143 10.84 19.68 -21.88
CA LEU A 143 11.20 21.05 -21.51
C LEU A 143 10.53 22.11 -22.39
N GLU A 144 10.35 21.83 -23.67
CA GLU A 144 9.70 22.76 -24.60
C GLU A 144 8.26 23.04 -24.16
N GLN A 145 7.48 21.97 -23.90
CA GLN A 145 6.11 22.11 -23.43
C GLN A 145 6.01 22.77 -22.04
N LEU A 146 6.95 22.45 -21.15
CA LEU A 146 7.03 23.04 -19.81
C LEU A 146 7.26 24.56 -19.89
N PHE A 147 8.13 25.00 -20.79
CA PHE A 147 8.46 26.42 -20.91
C PHE A 147 7.44 27.22 -21.70
N GLU A 148 6.79 26.62 -22.69
CA GLU A 148 5.71 27.28 -23.43
C GLU A 148 4.47 27.52 -22.57
N ASN A 149 4.04 26.50 -21.83
CA ASN A 149 2.75 26.50 -21.14
C ASN A 149 2.84 26.79 -19.64
N GLY A 150 4.07 26.86 -19.10
CA GLY A 150 4.28 26.91 -17.66
C GLY A 150 4.00 25.56 -16.98
N PHE A 151 3.77 25.57 -15.68
CA PHE A 151 3.56 24.36 -14.87
C PHE A 151 2.41 24.51 -13.90
N SER A 152 1.59 23.48 -13.73
CA SER A 152 0.52 23.47 -12.73
C SER A 152 0.57 22.23 -11.85
N THR A 153 0.43 22.45 -10.55
CA THR A 153 0.35 21.40 -9.52
C THR A 153 -1.10 21.07 -9.13
N GLY A 154 -2.08 21.61 -9.85
CA GLY A 154 -3.50 21.58 -9.50
C GLY A 154 -3.92 22.60 -8.45
N HIS A 155 -3.02 22.97 -7.51
CA HIS A 155 -3.28 23.96 -6.46
C HIS A 155 -2.63 25.32 -6.72
N GLY A 156 -1.73 25.37 -7.72
CA GLY A 156 -1.07 26.58 -8.16
C GLY A 156 -0.65 26.46 -9.63
N HIS A 157 -0.46 27.61 -10.28
CA HIS A 157 -0.02 27.69 -11.66
C HIS A 157 1.15 28.67 -11.79
N LEU A 158 2.26 28.15 -12.30
CA LEU A 158 3.43 28.92 -12.71
C LEU A 158 3.28 29.22 -14.20
N ARG A 159 3.28 30.51 -14.53
CA ARG A 159 3.25 30.98 -15.91
C ARG A 159 4.58 30.73 -16.62
N SER A 160 4.55 30.87 -17.95
CA SER A 160 5.74 30.77 -18.81
C SER A 160 6.84 31.78 -18.40
N PRO A 161 8.10 31.33 -18.29
CA PRO A 161 9.24 32.15 -17.87
C PRO A 161 9.62 33.17 -18.95
N ARG A 162 10.23 34.30 -18.55
CA ARG A 162 10.61 35.40 -19.46
C ARG A 162 12.10 35.76 -19.44
N ASP A 163 12.86 35.14 -18.54
CA ASP A 163 14.27 35.38 -18.34
C ASP A 163 14.94 34.08 -17.85
N ILE A 164 16.25 33.97 -18.05
CA ILE A 164 17.00 32.74 -17.77
C ILE A 164 16.86 32.26 -16.32
N MET A 165 16.75 33.16 -15.34
CA MET A 165 16.56 32.76 -13.95
C MET A 165 15.19 32.12 -13.77
N SER A 166 14.15 32.70 -14.36
CA SER A 166 12.80 32.14 -14.35
C SER A 166 12.73 30.76 -15.03
N TYR A 167 13.48 30.54 -16.13
CA TYR A 167 13.58 29.21 -16.76
C TYR A 167 14.20 28.17 -15.82
N THR A 168 15.33 28.52 -15.18
CA THR A 168 15.99 27.60 -14.24
C THR A 168 15.13 27.32 -13.00
N ALA A 169 14.45 28.34 -12.47
CA ALA A 169 13.57 28.18 -11.31
C ALA A 169 12.38 27.26 -11.63
N LEU A 170 11.76 27.42 -12.81
CA LEU A 170 10.67 26.56 -13.25
C LEU A 170 11.13 25.10 -13.44
N LEU A 171 12.32 24.90 -14.01
CA LEU A 171 12.91 23.57 -14.17
C LEU A 171 13.16 22.89 -12.81
N CYS A 172 13.84 23.56 -11.89
CA CYS A 172 14.11 23.03 -10.55
C CYS A 172 12.81 22.72 -9.78
N TYR A 173 11.81 23.59 -9.90
CA TYR A 173 10.51 23.41 -9.27
C TYR A 173 9.76 22.20 -9.86
N CYS A 174 9.76 22.04 -11.18
CA CYS A 174 9.13 20.92 -11.85
C CYS A 174 9.80 19.59 -11.48
N ASP A 175 11.15 19.54 -11.43
CA ASP A 175 11.88 18.32 -11.07
C ASP A 175 11.62 17.89 -9.62
N SER A 176 11.46 18.86 -8.70
CA SER A 176 11.12 18.60 -7.30
C SER A 176 9.71 18.03 -7.12
N ILE A 177 8.82 18.21 -8.08
CA ILE A 177 7.42 17.77 -8.03
C ILE A 177 7.25 16.70 -9.10
N LYS A 178 7.76 15.50 -8.84
CA LYS A 178 7.50 14.31 -9.66
C LYS A 178 5.99 14.06 -9.66
N PRO A 179 5.26 14.31 -10.77
CA PRO A 179 3.82 14.18 -10.76
C PRO A 179 3.42 12.71 -10.62
N LYS A 180 2.42 12.44 -9.77
CA LYS A 180 1.68 11.17 -9.82
C LYS A 180 1.12 10.98 -11.23
N ARG A 181 0.98 9.71 -11.65
CA ARG A 181 0.25 9.29 -12.87
C ARG A 181 -0.86 10.29 -13.21
N SER A 182 -0.89 10.73 -14.48
CA SER A 182 -1.94 11.52 -15.14
C SER A 182 -2.06 13.02 -14.85
N THR A 183 -1.20 13.81 -15.51
CA THR A 183 -1.65 15.04 -16.19
C THR A 183 -1.07 15.18 -17.61
N TRP A 184 0.04 14.51 -17.89
CA TRP A 184 0.71 14.57 -19.20
C TRP A 184 0.24 13.50 -20.20
N TRP A 185 -0.23 12.35 -19.71
CA TRP A 185 -0.55 11.19 -20.57
C TRP A 185 -1.98 11.16 -21.12
N THR A 186 -2.90 11.98 -20.59
CA THR A 186 -4.32 11.93 -21.01
C THR A 186 -4.59 12.53 -22.40
N LYS A 187 -3.56 12.94 -23.17
CA LYS A 187 -3.75 13.45 -24.54
C LYS A 187 -3.34 12.52 -25.67
N TYR A 188 -2.58 11.44 -25.44
CA TYR A 188 -2.18 10.53 -26.51
C TYR A 188 -2.03 9.10 -25.99
N SER A 189 -3.14 8.37 -25.92
CA SER A 189 -3.16 6.90 -25.74
C SER A 189 -4.42 6.34 -26.41
N CYS A 190 -4.46 6.44 -27.73
CA CYS A 190 -5.22 5.53 -28.57
C CYS A 190 -4.31 5.23 -29.76
N LEU A 191 -3.47 4.22 -29.57
CA LEU A 191 -2.97 3.22 -30.53
C LEU A 191 -2.12 2.22 -29.76
#